data_AF-A8HNG7-F1
#
_entry.id   AF-A8HNG7-F1
#
_cell.length_a   1.000
_cell.length_b   1.000
_cell.length_c   1.000
_cell.angle_alpha   90.00
_cell.angle_beta   90.00
_cell.angle_gamma   90.00
#
_symmetry.space_group_name_H-M   'P 1'
#
loop_
_entity.id
_entity.type
_entity.pdbx_description
1 polymer ?
#
loop_
_entity_poly.entity_id
_entity_poly.type
_entity_poly.pdbx_seq_one_letter_code
_entity_poly.pdbx_strand_id
1 'polypeptide(L)'
;MADRRPPRQTALRANDAFVAAASSDDEGGRQTRSRRTGPRVDLGKLDTMSLLRYRKVYKLGDAPATATKEDLLPAVSRHFAQQVVDEEEVLLKFVLAVQKHNKQMQQRQLNAALQKQQLTVAQMQQMQIQMQQHAQYQIQRLGALPPQAALQPQYLKGAVMKPQQQRR
;
A
#
# COMPACT_ATOMS: atom_id res chain seq x y z
N MET A 1 74.54 27.68 -58.92
CA MET A 1 73.44 27.39 -57.97
C MET A 1 72.41 26.59 -58.73
N ALA A 2 72.06 25.40 -58.22
CA ALA A 2 71.34 24.38 -58.97
C ALA A 2 69.84 24.67 -59.05
N ASP A 3 69.34 24.68 -60.28
CA ASP A 3 67.95 24.71 -60.69
C ASP A 3 67.41 23.27 -60.74
N ARG A 4 66.40 22.92 -59.92
CA ARG A 4 65.69 21.63 -60.01
C ARG A 4 64.26 21.74 -59.49
N ARG A 5 63.34 22.17 -60.36
CA ARG A 5 61.90 21.90 -60.25
C ARG A 5 61.60 20.52 -60.85
N PRO A 6 61.09 19.53 -60.09
CA PRO A 6 60.64 18.27 -60.66
C PRO A 6 59.21 18.38 -61.26
N PRO A 7 58.91 17.63 -62.33
CA PRO A 7 57.65 17.69 -63.06
C PRO A 7 56.54 16.82 -62.43
N ARG A 8 55.32 17.21 -62.76
CA ARG A 8 54.03 16.59 -62.45
C ARG A 8 53.73 15.47 -63.46
N GLN A 9 53.47 14.24 -63.00
CA GLN A 9 52.90 13.12 -63.79
C GLN A 9 51.98 12.31 -62.86
N THR A 10 50.66 12.48 -62.97
CA THR A 10 49.67 11.67 -63.73
C THR A 10 49.33 10.32 -63.08
N ALA A 11 48.04 10.19 -62.80
CA ALA A 11 47.38 9.11 -62.09
C ALA A 11 47.36 7.79 -62.87
N LEU A 12 47.40 6.66 -62.13
CA LEU A 12 46.70 5.44 -62.52
C LEU A 12 46.04 4.83 -61.28
N ARG A 13 44.80 4.42 -61.51
CA ARG A 13 43.78 3.93 -60.59
C ARG A 13 43.75 2.40 -60.72
N ALA A 14 43.70 1.67 -59.62
CA ALA A 14 43.21 0.28 -59.61
C ALA A 14 42.68 -0.04 -58.20
N ASN A 15 41.38 -0.30 -58.13
CA ASN A 15 40.68 -0.80 -56.96
C ASN A 15 40.78 -2.34 -56.91
N ASP A 16 40.61 -2.86 -55.70
CA ASP A 16 40.19 -4.23 -55.32
C ASP A 16 41.23 -5.36 -55.32
N ALA A 17 41.75 -5.65 -54.13
CA ALA A 17 42.07 -7.00 -53.69
C ALA A 17 41.66 -7.18 -52.22
N PHE A 18 40.93 -8.27 -52.01
CA PHE A 18 40.09 -8.62 -50.87
C PHE A 18 40.88 -9.38 -49.78
N VAL A 19 40.73 -8.93 -48.53
CA VAL A 19 40.74 -9.68 -47.24
C VAL A 19 42.01 -10.45 -46.82
N ALA A 20 42.64 -9.98 -45.72
CA ALA A 20 43.18 -10.85 -44.66
C ALA A 20 43.29 -10.10 -43.32
N ALA A 21 42.35 -10.41 -42.42
CA ALA A 21 42.38 -10.39 -40.96
C ALA A 21 43.44 -9.55 -40.20
N ALA A 22 42.96 -8.50 -39.53
CA ALA A 22 43.39 -8.17 -38.17
C ALA A 22 42.19 -7.56 -37.44
N SER A 23 41.51 -8.39 -36.64
CA SER A 23 40.51 -7.93 -35.69
C SER A 23 41.23 -7.14 -34.59
N SER A 24 40.98 -5.84 -34.57
CA SER A 24 41.33 -4.99 -33.45
C SER A 24 40.07 -4.17 -33.15
N ASP A 25 39.17 -4.77 -32.38
CA ASP A 25 38.10 -4.07 -31.69
C ASP A 25 38.72 -3.20 -30.57
N ASP A 26 39.53 -2.21 -30.98
CA ASP A 26 39.90 -1.10 -30.12
C ASP A 26 38.73 -0.12 -30.17
N GLU A 27 37.69 -0.41 -29.38
CA GLU A 27 36.76 0.64 -28.94
C GLU A 27 37.58 1.65 -28.13
N GLY A 28 38.20 2.59 -28.85
CA GLY A 28 38.84 3.79 -28.33
C GLY A 28 37.81 4.58 -27.55
N GLY A 29 37.65 4.19 -26.29
CA GLY A 29 36.72 4.75 -25.33
C GLY A 29 36.99 6.23 -25.17
N ARG A 30 36.27 7.05 -25.93
CA ARG A 30 35.92 8.39 -25.50
C ARG A 30 35.17 8.16 -24.20
N GLN A 31 35.89 8.24 -23.09
CA GLN A 31 35.33 8.35 -21.76
C GLN A 31 34.48 9.60 -21.81
N THR A 32 33.22 9.43 -22.22
CA THR A 32 32.16 10.34 -21.88
C THR A 32 32.20 10.28 -20.37
N ARG A 33 32.91 11.23 -19.77
CA ARG A 33 32.80 11.56 -18.37
C ARG A 33 31.37 12.07 -18.19
N SER A 34 30.41 11.17 -18.34
CA SER A 34 29.11 11.31 -17.75
C SER A 34 29.38 11.16 -16.25
N ARG A 35 29.85 12.26 -15.66
CA ARG A 35 29.85 12.51 -14.21
C ARG A 35 28.42 12.55 -13.67
N ARG A 36 27.41 12.22 -14.49
CA ARG A 36 26.06 11.93 -14.08
C ARG A 36 26.09 10.52 -13.50
N THR A 37 26.43 10.44 -12.22
CA THR A 37 25.94 9.33 -11.40
C THR A 37 24.43 9.30 -11.61
N GLY A 38 23.94 8.34 -12.38
CA GLY A 38 22.49 8.15 -12.57
C GLY A 38 21.80 8.02 -11.21
N PRO A 39 20.48 8.22 -11.14
CA PRO A 39 19.73 8.08 -9.90
C PRO A 39 20.05 6.71 -9.27
N ARG A 40 20.68 6.73 -8.09
CA ARG A 40 21.01 5.51 -7.34
C ARG A 40 19.81 5.14 -6.46
N VAL A 41 19.46 3.86 -6.47
CA VAL A 41 18.44 3.32 -5.57
C VAL A 41 19.02 3.19 -4.16
N ASP A 42 18.40 3.85 -3.20
CA ASP A 42 18.75 3.73 -1.79
C ASP A 42 17.90 2.64 -1.12
N LEU A 43 18.48 1.44 -1.00
CA LEU A 43 17.84 0.29 -0.37
C LEU A 43 17.74 0.43 1.16
N GLY A 44 18.49 1.36 1.75
CA GLY A 44 18.41 1.69 3.18
C GLY A 44 17.08 2.33 3.57
N LYS A 45 16.29 2.83 2.60
CA LYS A 45 14.93 3.35 2.85
C LYS A 45 13.88 2.26 3.00
N LEU A 46 14.18 1.01 2.61
CA LEU A 46 13.27 -0.10 2.77
C LEU A 46 13.18 -0.52 4.25
N ASP A 47 11.98 -0.93 4.65
CA ASP A 47 11.73 -1.54 5.94
C ASP A 47 12.31 -2.96 5.98
N THR A 48 12.62 -3.44 7.19
CA THR A 48 13.21 -4.77 7.40
C THR A 48 12.33 -5.88 6.83
N MET A 49 11.00 -5.73 6.86
CA MET A 49 10.09 -6.74 6.28
C MET A 49 10.17 -6.80 4.76
N SER A 50 10.35 -5.66 4.08
CA SER A 50 10.57 -5.67 2.62
C SER A 50 11.89 -6.32 2.23
N LEU A 51 12.96 -6.08 3.00
CA LEU A 51 14.25 -6.74 2.77
C LEU A 51 14.15 -8.26 3.00
N LEU A 52 13.43 -8.71 4.04
CA LEU A 52 13.17 -10.13 4.27
C LEU A 52 12.32 -10.76 3.16
N ARG A 53 11.29 -10.05 2.67
CA ARG A 53 10.49 -10.51 1.52
C ARG A 53 11.36 -10.67 0.27
N TYR A 54 12.17 -9.68 -0.05
CA TYR A 54 13.10 -9.74 -1.19
C TYR A 54 14.02 -10.95 -1.06
N ARG A 55 14.61 -11.11 0.13
CA ARG A 55 15.45 -12.26 0.45
C ARG A 55 14.75 -13.60 0.22
N LYS A 56 13.52 -13.75 0.71
CA LYS A 56 12.73 -14.99 0.56
C LYS A 56 12.42 -15.30 -0.90
N VAL A 57 12.07 -14.28 -1.69
CA VAL A 57 11.72 -14.44 -3.11
C VAL A 57 12.93 -14.87 -3.94
N TYR A 58 14.06 -14.21 -3.75
CA TYR A 58 15.28 -14.46 -4.52
C TYR A 58 16.24 -15.46 -3.87
N LYS A 59 15.85 -16.06 -2.75
CA LYS A 59 16.61 -17.07 -2.00
C LYS A 59 18.07 -16.62 -1.75
N LEU A 60 18.27 -15.36 -1.38
CA LEU A 60 19.59 -14.90 -0.96
C LEU A 60 19.95 -15.63 0.33
N GLY A 61 21.11 -16.31 0.36
CA GLY A 61 21.52 -17.35 1.31
C GLY A 61 21.22 -17.13 2.81
N ASP A 62 21.38 -18.19 3.59
CA ASP A 62 20.85 -18.46 4.94
C ASP A 62 21.25 -17.50 6.08
N ALA A 63 21.02 -16.19 5.93
CA ALA A 63 20.88 -15.33 7.11
C ALA A 63 19.72 -15.87 7.99
N PRO A 64 19.81 -15.84 9.32
CA PRO A 64 18.72 -16.33 10.15
C PRO A 64 17.44 -15.50 9.92
N ALA A 65 16.27 -16.02 10.29
CA ALA A 65 15.02 -15.24 10.26
C ALA A 65 15.08 -13.99 11.16
N THR A 66 16.05 -13.95 12.08
CA THR A 66 16.38 -12.85 12.98
C THR A 66 17.42 -11.87 12.41
N ALA A 67 17.76 -11.97 11.12
CA ALA A 67 18.72 -11.08 10.47
C ALA A 67 18.28 -9.62 10.59
N THR A 68 19.21 -8.75 10.97
CA THR A 68 18.94 -7.33 11.10
C THR A 68 18.97 -6.65 9.74
N LYS A 69 18.48 -5.41 9.68
CA LYS A 69 18.46 -4.61 8.46
C LYS A 69 19.87 -4.48 7.86
N GLU A 70 20.87 -4.22 8.70
CA GLU A 70 22.26 -4.06 8.28
C GLU A 70 22.85 -5.34 7.69
N ASP A 71 22.45 -6.51 8.20
CA ASP A 71 22.91 -7.80 7.67
C ASP A 71 22.33 -8.10 6.27
N LEU A 72 21.09 -7.66 6.03
CA LEU A 72 20.38 -7.92 4.77
C LEU A 72 20.83 -7.01 3.63
N LEU A 73 21.20 -5.77 3.94
CA LEU A 73 21.49 -4.74 2.95
C LEU A 73 22.63 -5.10 1.98
N PRO A 74 23.80 -5.61 2.41
CA PRO A 74 24.88 -5.96 1.49
C PRO A 74 24.50 -7.05 0.50
N ALA A 75 23.78 -8.08 0.96
CA ALA A 75 23.35 -9.18 0.12
C ALA A 75 22.30 -8.73 -0.90
N VAL A 76 21.28 -8.00 -0.45
CA VAL A 76 20.22 -7.45 -1.31
C VAL A 76 20.80 -6.46 -2.32
N SER A 77 21.69 -5.57 -1.89
CA SER A 77 22.31 -4.57 -2.78
C SER A 77 23.14 -5.21 -3.87
N ARG A 78 23.96 -6.22 -3.52
CA ARG A 78 24.78 -6.95 -4.50
C ARG A 78 23.91 -7.67 -5.53
N HIS A 79 22.89 -8.40 -5.08
CA HIS A 79 21.99 -9.10 -5.99
C HIS A 79 21.18 -8.14 -6.86
N PHE A 80 20.65 -7.05 -6.27
CA PHE A 80 19.90 -6.03 -7.01
C PHE A 80 20.73 -5.40 -8.13
N ALA A 81 22.01 -5.11 -7.87
CA ALA A 81 22.92 -4.56 -8.88
C ALA A 81 23.30 -5.56 -9.99
N GLN A 82 23.19 -6.87 -9.73
CA GLN A 82 23.51 -7.94 -10.67
C GLN A 82 22.28 -8.49 -11.40
N GLN A 83 21.08 -8.03 -11.04
CA GLN A 83 19.85 -8.49 -11.68
C GLN A 83 19.83 -8.06 -13.15
N VAL A 84 19.69 -9.06 -14.02
CA VAL A 84 19.37 -8.86 -15.44
C VAL A 84 17.87 -9.07 -15.61
N VAL A 85 17.22 -8.15 -16.31
CA VAL A 85 15.78 -8.18 -16.55
C VAL A 85 15.50 -7.99 -18.03
N ASP A 86 14.44 -8.65 -18.51
CA ASP A 86 13.83 -8.38 -19.79
C ASP A 86 12.87 -7.18 -19.63
N GLU A 87 13.18 -6.07 -20.32
CA GLU A 87 12.43 -4.83 -20.18
C GLU A 87 10.97 -4.99 -20.66
N GLU A 88 10.75 -5.65 -21.79
CA GLU A 88 9.40 -5.84 -22.34
C GLU A 88 8.54 -6.68 -21.40
N GLU A 89 9.12 -7.78 -20.89
CA GLU A 89 8.43 -8.67 -19.98
C GLU A 89 8.10 -7.97 -18.64
N VAL A 90 9.05 -7.21 -18.09
CA VAL A 90 8.86 -6.50 -16.82
C VAL A 90 7.81 -5.40 -16.95
N LEU A 91 7.84 -4.61 -18.02
CA LEU A 91 6.86 -3.55 -18.24
C LEU A 91 5.45 -4.13 -18.41
N LEU A 92 5.31 -5.21 -19.19
CA LEU A 92 4.02 -5.88 -19.36
C LEU A 92 3.48 -6.41 -18.02
N LYS A 93 4.30 -7.15 -17.27
CA LYS A 93 3.93 -7.67 -15.94
C LYS A 93 3.55 -6.55 -14.98
N PHE A 94 4.28 -5.43 -14.99
CA PHE A 94 4.01 -4.29 -14.14
C PHE A 94 2.65 -3.65 -14.45
N VAL A 95 2.37 -3.37 -15.72
CA VAL A 95 1.08 -2.77 -16.12
C VAL A 95 -0.09 -3.68 -15.72
N LEU A 96 0.01 -4.99 -16.00
CA LEU A 96 -1.01 -5.95 -15.62
C LEU A 96 -1.21 -6.02 -14.09
N ALA A 97 -0.12 -5.99 -13.32
CA ALA A 97 -0.20 -5.99 -11.86
C ALA A 97 -0.88 -4.74 -11.31
N VAL A 98 -0.57 -3.55 -11.85
CA VAL A 98 -1.19 -2.28 -11.45
C VAL A 98 -2.69 -2.27 -11.79
N GLN A 99 -3.07 -2.68 -13.00
CA GLN A 99 -4.48 -2.78 -13.39
C GLN A 99 -5.27 -3.71 -12.47
N LYS A 100 -4.71 -4.90 -12.18
CA LYS A 100 -5.30 -5.86 -11.24
C LYS A 100 -5.45 -5.26 -9.84
N HIS A 101 -4.44 -4.57 -9.34
CA HIS A 101 -4.46 -3.94 -8.03
C HIS A 101 -5.56 -2.86 -7.95
N ASN A 102 -5.65 -2.00 -8.96
CA ASN A 102 -6.66 -0.93 -9.01
C ASN A 102 -8.08 -1.50 -9.04
N LYS A 103 -8.32 -2.53 -9.86
CA LYS A 103 -9.61 -3.24 -9.90
C LYS A 103 -9.97 -3.86 -8.55
N GLN A 104 -8.99 -4.49 -7.88
CA GLN A 104 -9.20 -5.08 -6.56
C GLN A 104 -9.50 -4.01 -5.50
N MET A 105 -8.82 -2.88 -5.54
CA MET A 105 -9.06 -1.76 -4.63
C MET A 105 -10.45 -1.15 -4.84
N GLN A 106 -10.87 -0.96 -6.09
CA GLN A 106 -12.23 -0.51 -6.41
C GLN A 106 -13.28 -1.49 -5.88
N GLN A 107 -13.09 -2.79 -6.08
CA GLN A 107 -14.00 -3.80 -5.55
C GLN A 107 -14.06 -3.76 -4.01
N ARG A 108 -12.93 -3.59 -3.33
CA ARG A 108 -12.88 -3.46 -1.86
C ARG A 108 -13.66 -2.24 -1.39
N GLN A 109 -13.54 -1.12 -2.09
CA GLN A 109 -14.29 0.10 -1.76
C GLN A 109 -15.80 -0.09 -1.96
N LEU A 110 -16.20 -0.72 -3.08
CA LEU A 110 -17.61 -1.05 -3.35
C LEU A 110 -18.19 -1.95 -2.25
N ASN A 111 -17.45 -3.00 -1.87
CA ASN A 111 -17.86 -3.93 -0.82
C ASN A 111 -17.99 -3.22 0.54
N ALA A 112 -17.04 -2.34 0.87
CA ALA A 112 -17.09 -1.56 2.11
C ALA A 112 -18.29 -0.59 2.11
N ALA A 113 -18.61 0.04 0.97
CA ALA A 113 -19.77 0.92 0.84
C ALA A 113 -21.09 0.16 0.98
N LEU A 114 -21.21 -1.00 0.34
CA LEU A 114 -22.38 -1.87 0.46
C LEU A 114 -22.57 -2.35 1.90
N GLN A 115 -21.49 -2.71 2.59
CA GLN A 115 -21.55 -3.12 3.99
C GLN A 115 -22.00 -1.97 4.90
N LYS A 116 -21.50 -0.75 4.68
CA LYS A 116 -21.95 0.45 5.40
C LYS A 116 -23.45 0.70 5.18
N GLN A 117 -23.94 0.59 3.95
CA GLN A 117 -25.36 0.75 3.64
C GLN A 117 -26.23 -0.27 4.39
N GLN A 118 -25.84 -1.54 4.40
CA GLN A 118 -26.56 -2.59 5.13
C GLN A 118 -26.62 -2.31 6.62
N LEU A 119 -25.51 -1.86 7.23
CA LEU A 119 -25.48 -1.45 8.63
C LEU A 119 -26.46 -0.31 8.92
N THR A 120 -26.51 0.72 8.06
CA THR A 120 -27.46 1.83 8.21
C THR A 120 -28.91 1.36 8.11
N VAL A 121 -29.23 0.50 7.15
CA VAL A 121 -30.59 -0.06 7.02
C VAL A 121 -30.95 -0.90 8.24
N ALA A 122 -30.03 -1.74 8.73
CA ALA A 122 -30.25 -2.55 9.93
C ALA A 122 -30.48 -1.68 11.17
N GLN A 123 -29.73 -0.60 11.34
CA GLN A 123 -29.93 0.36 12.44
C GLN A 123 -31.31 1.04 12.37
N MET A 124 -31.72 1.47 11.18
CA MET A 124 -33.05 2.07 10.98
C MET A 124 -34.18 1.08 11.30
N GLN A 125 -34.03 -0.18 10.88
CA GLN A 125 -35.00 -1.22 11.18
C GLN A 125 -35.09 -1.49 12.69
N GLN A 126 -33.95 -1.53 13.40
CA GLN A 126 -33.96 -1.64 14.86
C GLN A 126 -34.66 -0.45 15.53
N MET A 127 -34.47 0.76 15.04
CA MET A 127 -35.15 1.95 15.56
C MET A 127 -36.68 1.86 15.36
N GLN A 128 -37.13 1.41 14.19
CA GLN A 128 -38.57 1.19 13.95
C GLN A 128 -39.15 0.14 14.88
N ILE A 129 -38.43 -0.96 15.10
CA ILE A 129 -38.83 -2.02 16.03
C ILE A 129 -38.95 -1.46 17.45
N GLN A 130 -37.98 -0.67 17.92
CA GLN A 130 -38.02 -0.04 19.24
C GLN A 130 -39.20 0.92 19.37
N MET A 131 -39.46 1.74 18.35
CA MET A 131 -40.60 2.66 18.34
C MET A 131 -41.92 1.89 18.43
N GLN A 132 -42.07 0.81 17.66
CA GLN A 132 -43.29 0.01 17.63
C GLN A 132 -43.51 -0.69 18.98
N GLN A 133 -42.45 -1.21 19.60
CA GLN A 133 -42.51 -1.76 20.96
C GLN A 133 -42.95 -0.71 21.98
N HIS A 134 -42.39 0.51 21.90
CA HIS A 134 -42.77 1.59 22.82
C HIS A 134 -44.23 2.02 22.65
N ALA A 135 -44.71 2.13 21.41
CA ALA A 135 -46.10 2.44 21.11
C ALA A 135 -47.04 1.35 21.66
N GLN A 136 -46.72 0.07 21.46
CA GLN A 136 -47.50 -1.03 22.02
C GLN A 136 -47.55 -1.00 23.55
N TYR A 137 -46.44 -0.69 24.20
CA TYR A 137 -46.39 -0.53 25.65
C TYR A 137 -47.35 0.57 26.15
N GLN A 138 -47.40 1.71 25.45
CA GLN A 138 -48.33 2.79 25.80
C GLN A 138 -49.80 2.37 25.62
N ILE A 139 -50.13 1.66 24.55
CA ILE A 139 -51.50 1.15 24.31
C ILE A 139 -51.93 0.19 25.42
N GLN A 140 -51.05 -0.74 25.83
CA GLN A 140 -51.32 -1.67 26.92
C GLN A 140 -51.57 -0.95 28.25
N ARG A 141 -50.91 0.19 28.49
CA ARG A 141 -51.15 1.03 29.68
C ARG A 141 -52.49 1.76 29.65
N LEU A 142 -53.03 2.10 28.48
CA LEU A 142 -54.32 2.79 28.34
C LEU A 142 -55.52 1.82 28.32
N GLY A 143 -55.33 0.57 27.89
CA GLY A 143 -56.36 -0.48 27.93
C GLY A 143 -56.58 -1.09 29.33
N ALA A 144 -55.64 -0.90 30.25
CA ALA A 144 -55.81 -1.24 31.65
C ALA A 144 -56.53 -0.08 32.38
N LEU A 145 -57.86 -0.03 32.29
CA LEU A 145 -58.65 0.65 33.33
C LEU A 145 -58.19 0.09 34.68
N PRO A 146 -57.86 0.91 35.69
CA PRO A 146 -57.57 0.39 37.00
C PRO A 146 -58.79 -0.42 37.46
N PRO A 147 -58.66 -1.67 37.95
CA PRO A 147 -59.73 -2.24 38.73
C PRO A 147 -60.04 -1.25 39.83
N GLN A 148 -61.32 -0.89 39.90
CA GLN A 148 -61.95 0.02 40.83
C GLN A 148 -61.07 0.36 42.03
N ALA A 149 -60.98 1.66 42.30
CA ALA A 149 -60.77 2.15 43.64
C ALA A 149 -61.81 1.48 44.55
N ALA A 150 -61.47 0.29 45.07
CA ALA A 150 -62.10 -0.29 46.23
C ALA A 150 -61.85 0.74 47.32
N LEU A 151 -62.95 1.39 47.72
CA LEU A 151 -63.08 2.19 48.92
C LEU A 151 -62.41 1.43 50.07
N GLN A 152 -61.13 1.71 50.33
CA GLN A 152 -60.54 1.37 51.61
C GLN A 152 -60.96 2.47 52.57
N PRO A 153 -61.75 2.17 53.62
CA PRO A 153 -61.99 3.13 54.68
C PRO A 153 -60.64 3.53 55.27
N GLN A 154 -60.41 4.84 55.37
CA GLN A 154 -59.27 5.43 56.03
C GLN A 154 -59.24 4.96 57.49
N TYR A 155 -58.36 4.03 57.81
CA TYR A 155 -57.99 3.78 59.20
C TYR A 155 -56.88 4.77 59.57
N LEU A 156 -57.28 5.83 60.27
CA LEU A 156 -56.39 6.64 61.10
C LEU A 156 -55.59 5.70 62.01
N LYS A 157 -54.28 5.58 61.81
CA LYS A 157 -53.40 4.99 62.81
C LYS A 157 -52.17 5.87 63.02
N GLY A 158 -52.34 6.75 64.01
CA GLY A 158 -51.35 7.39 64.87
C GLY A 158 -49.93 7.51 64.37
N ALA A 159 -49.60 8.65 63.76
CA ALA A 159 -48.25 9.18 63.83
C ALA A 159 -48.08 9.86 65.20
N VAL A 160 -47.34 9.19 66.08
CA VAL A 160 -46.88 9.73 67.36
C VAL A 160 -45.97 10.93 67.07
N MET A 161 -46.41 12.11 67.52
CA MET A 161 -45.58 13.32 67.59
C MET A 161 -44.36 13.08 68.49
N LYS A 162 -43.18 13.51 68.05
CA LYS A 162 -42.08 13.88 68.94
C LYS A 162 -41.64 15.31 68.60
N PRO A 163 -41.68 16.26 69.56
CA PRO A 163 -41.25 17.62 69.32
C PRO A 163 -39.73 17.73 69.39
N GLN A 164 -39.10 18.26 68.33
CA GLN A 164 -37.69 18.61 68.33
C GLN A 164 -37.54 20.07 68.77
N GLN A 165 -37.14 20.25 70.03
CA GLN A 165 -36.89 21.55 70.65
C GLN A 165 -35.68 22.23 70.01
N GLN A 166 -35.90 23.47 69.58
CA GLN A 166 -34.87 24.45 69.27
C GLN A 166 -34.25 24.99 70.55
N ARG A 167 -32.91 25.03 70.63
CA ARG A 167 -32.20 26.03 71.41
C ARG A 167 -31.05 26.60 70.60
N ARG A 168 -31.12 27.93 70.48
CA ARG A 168 -30.03 28.85 70.13
C ARG A 168 -28.94 28.82 71.18
#